data_AF-X1L6H5-F1
#
_entry.id   AF-X1L6H5-F1
#
_cell.length_a   1.000
_cell.length_b   1.000
_cell.length_c   1.000
_cell.angle_alpha   90.00
_cell.angle_beta   90.00
_cell.angle_gamma   90.00
#
_symmetry.space_group_name_H-M   'P 1'
#
loop_
_entity.id
_entity.type
_entity.pdbx_description
1 polymer ?
#
loop_
_entity_poly.entity_id
_entity_poly.type
_entity_poly.pdbx_seq_one_letter_code
_entity_poly.pdbx_strand_id
1 'polypeptide(L)'
;RNVGQFKGERDNPMIIIFVSSYLLENIEDEIAIYNATLVSIGYNTVIIEIDGGTAEDLKDQILSYWDDGHTVSGAVLIGNLPVAWFHHEDDFHGPAEFPCDLFLMDLDGEWRFNVNYGMYDRHTNGGGDTAPEIYVGRIDASNIPGDEIDITEDYLQKVHEYWMGDISHTDFALTYTEDDWDGSNDIRFGMGYGYDSYEAIWYPNVDGDDYVSNRLSSSTYEFIQLACHSWSGGHSFTNDGGVFSDDVRGA
;
A
#
# COMPACT_ATOMS: atom_id res chain seq x y z
N ARG A 1 17.68 42.28 2.33
CA ARG A 1 16.37 41.81 1.79
C ARG A 1 16.36 40.32 2.06
N ASN A 2 15.69 39.89 3.14
CA ASN A 2 15.54 38.48 3.46
C ASN A 2 14.49 37.90 2.51
N VAL A 3 14.87 36.83 1.80
CA VAL A 3 13.95 36.01 1.03
C VAL A 3 13.25 35.12 2.06
N GLY A 4 11.92 35.24 2.13
CA GLY A 4 11.11 34.51 3.10
C GLY A 4 11.12 33.01 2.83
N GLN A 5 11.37 32.23 3.88
CA GLN A 5 10.90 30.85 3.94
C GLN A 5 9.37 30.88 3.86
N PHE A 6 8.80 30.18 2.86
CA PHE A 6 7.38 29.84 2.88
C PHE A 6 7.19 28.85 4.02
N LYS A 7 6.66 29.32 5.16
CA LYS A 7 5.98 28.44 6.10
C LYS A 7 4.68 28.05 5.44
N GLY A 8 4.59 26.82 4.94
CA GLY A 8 3.28 26.20 4.70
C GLY A 8 2.43 26.35 5.96
N GLU A 9 1.14 26.63 5.77
CA GLU A 9 0.21 26.75 6.89
C GLU A 9 0.24 25.43 7.67
N ARG A 10 0.58 25.50 8.97
CA ARG A 10 0.71 24.33 9.87
C ARG A 10 -0.62 23.56 10.06
N ASP A 11 -1.70 24.03 9.44
CA ASP A 11 -3.05 23.49 9.60
C ASP A 11 -3.37 22.42 8.54
N ASN A 12 -2.64 22.35 7.42
CA ASN A 12 -2.87 21.31 6.41
C ASN A 12 -2.23 19.98 6.84
N PRO A 13 -2.93 18.84 6.62
CA PRO A 13 -2.40 17.52 6.90
C PRO A 13 -1.09 17.26 6.16
N MET A 14 -0.12 16.66 6.84
CA MET A 14 1.22 16.41 6.33
C MET A 14 1.39 14.96 5.87
N ILE A 15 1.98 14.77 4.70
CA ILE A 15 2.48 13.49 4.21
C ILE A 15 4.01 13.50 4.20
N ILE A 16 4.62 12.52 4.87
CA ILE A 16 6.07 12.32 4.85
C ILE A 16 6.40 11.37 3.70
N ILE A 17 7.28 11.78 2.80
CA ILE A 17 7.67 11.00 1.62
C ILE A 17 9.12 10.56 1.82
N PHE A 18 9.32 9.30 2.17
CA PHE A 18 10.63 8.69 2.19
C PHE A 18 10.95 8.16 0.80
N VAL A 19 12.12 8.49 0.27
CA VAL A 19 12.56 8.04 -1.06
C VAL A 19 13.95 7.46 -0.93
N SER A 20 14.19 6.28 -1.49
CA SER A 20 15.55 5.73 -1.55
C SER A 20 16.48 6.68 -2.31
N SER A 21 17.71 6.84 -1.85
CA SER A 21 18.72 7.69 -2.51
C SER A 21 18.89 7.31 -3.99
N TYR A 22 18.94 6.01 -4.28
CA TYR A 22 18.99 5.47 -5.63
C TYR A 22 17.85 5.97 -6.52
N LEU A 23 16.59 5.87 -6.07
CA LEU A 23 15.47 6.34 -6.88
C LEU A 23 15.45 7.87 -6.95
N LEU A 24 15.69 8.58 -5.86
CA LEU A 24 15.66 10.04 -5.86
C LEU A 24 16.66 10.64 -6.87
N GLU A 25 17.83 10.03 -7.04
CA GLU A 25 18.82 10.45 -8.04
C GLU A 25 18.37 10.20 -9.50
N ASN A 26 17.48 9.23 -9.74
CA ASN A 26 17.07 8.82 -11.08
C ASN A 26 15.69 9.37 -11.50
N ILE A 27 14.78 9.60 -10.55
CA ILE A 27 13.37 10.00 -10.79
C ILE A 27 13.00 11.31 -10.07
N GLU A 28 13.94 12.26 -9.94
CA GLU A 28 13.73 13.52 -9.22
C GLU A 28 12.53 14.32 -9.76
N ASP A 29 12.34 14.33 -11.07
CA ASP A 29 11.25 15.05 -11.74
C ASP A 29 9.88 14.43 -11.40
N GLU A 30 9.78 13.10 -11.35
CA GLU A 30 8.57 12.37 -11.00
C GLU A 30 8.22 12.53 -9.51
N ILE A 31 9.23 12.54 -8.63
CA ILE A 31 9.05 12.88 -7.22
C ILE A 31 8.55 14.31 -7.05
N ALA A 32 9.07 15.26 -7.85
CA ALA A 32 8.59 16.64 -7.84
C ALA A 32 7.13 16.77 -8.33
N ILE A 33 6.74 16.00 -9.35
CA ILE A 33 5.35 15.92 -9.84
C ILE A 33 4.44 15.30 -8.77
N TYR A 34 4.84 14.19 -8.16
CA TYR A 34 4.08 13.53 -7.09
C TYR A 34 3.86 14.48 -5.90
N ASN A 35 4.92 15.19 -5.48
CA ASN A 35 4.85 16.23 -4.48
C ASN A 35 3.88 17.37 -4.85
N ALA A 36 3.97 17.89 -6.08
CA ALA A 36 3.06 18.94 -6.56
C ALA A 36 1.60 18.47 -6.60
N THR A 37 1.37 17.19 -6.89
CA THR A 37 0.05 16.55 -6.88
C THR A 37 -0.53 16.52 -5.47
N LEU A 38 0.24 16.06 -4.48
CA LEU A 38 -0.20 16.04 -3.09
C LEU A 38 -0.51 17.44 -2.56
N VAL A 39 0.31 18.43 -2.92
CA VAL A 39 0.06 19.84 -2.57
C VAL A 39 -1.21 20.38 -3.24
N SER A 40 -1.47 20.03 -4.50
CA SER A 40 -2.67 20.50 -5.23
C SER A 40 -3.97 19.97 -4.65
N ILE A 41 -3.94 18.78 -4.05
CA ILE A 41 -5.10 18.16 -3.37
C ILE A 41 -5.17 18.49 -1.87
N GLY A 42 -4.30 19.37 -1.36
CA GLY A 42 -4.44 20.00 -0.04
C GLY A 42 -3.53 19.47 1.07
N TYR A 43 -2.52 18.65 0.74
CA TYR A 43 -1.54 18.20 1.73
C TYR A 43 -0.33 19.14 1.80
N ASN A 44 0.28 19.21 2.98
CA ASN A 44 1.69 19.57 3.11
C ASN A 44 2.53 18.31 2.93
N THR A 45 3.76 18.47 2.44
CA THR A 45 4.67 17.35 2.22
C THR A 45 6.06 17.65 2.76
N VAL A 46 6.77 16.60 3.13
CA VAL A 46 8.22 16.65 3.33
C VAL A 46 8.85 15.44 2.65
N ILE A 47 9.89 15.67 1.87
CA ILE A 47 10.64 14.62 1.19
C ILE A 47 11.91 14.36 1.99
N ILE A 48 12.16 13.10 2.31
CA ILE A 48 13.31 12.64 3.06
C ILE A 48 14.01 11.56 2.24
N GLU A 49 15.23 11.86 1.83
CA GLU A 49 16.11 10.88 1.20
C GLU A 49 16.59 9.86 2.23
N ILE A 50 16.51 8.57 1.88
CA ILE A 50 16.92 7.45 2.72
C ILE A 50 18.01 6.64 2.01
N ASP A 51 19.14 6.49 2.68
CA ASP A 51 20.25 5.61 2.28
C ASP A 51 20.51 4.59 3.40
N GLY A 52 19.83 3.45 3.34
CA GLY A 52 19.89 2.40 4.36
C GLY A 52 19.10 2.72 5.64
N GLY A 53 19.64 2.34 6.80
CA GLY A 53 18.99 2.50 8.11
C GLY A 53 18.09 1.33 8.50
N THR A 54 17.25 1.54 9.52
CA THR A 54 16.29 0.55 10.04
C THR A 54 14.85 1.08 10.01
N ALA A 55 13.87 0.21 10.29
CA ALA A 55 12.48 0.65 10.40
C ALA A 55 12.28 1.60 11.60
N GLU A 56 13.07 1.43 12.66
CA GLU A 56 13.14 2.35 13.79
C GLU A 56 13.59 3.75 13.37
N ASP A 57 14.61 3.85 12.50
CA ASP A 57 15.04 5.17 12.00
C ASP A 57 13.90 5.88 11.27
N LEU A 58 13.11 5.16 10.44
CA LEU A 58 11.93 5.71 9.78
C LEU A 58 10.84 6.12 10.79
N LYS A 59 10.57 5.27 11.79
CA LYS A 59 9.59 5.56 12.85
C LYS A 59 9.99 6.80 13.65
N ASP A 60 11.26 6.93 14.00
CA ASP A 60 11.80 8.08 14.73
C ASP A 60 11.65 9.38 13.91
N GLN A 61 11.85 9.32 12.59
CA GLN A 61 11.56 10.48 11.72
C GLN A 61 10.07 10.86 11.76
N ILE A 62 9.16 9.89 11.63
CA ILE A 62 7.71 10.14 11.70
C ILE A 62 7.33 10.76 13.05
N LEU A 63 7.79 10.16 14.15
CA LEU A 63 7.55 10.64 15.51
C LEU A 63 8.08 12.05 15.73
N SER A 64 9.22 12.41 15.13
CA SER A 64 9.76 13.77 15.26
C SER A 64 8.80 14.84 14.72
N TYR A 65 8.12 14.60 13.59
CA TYR A 65 7.11 15.53 13.06
C TYR A 65 5.85 15.53 13.92
N TRP A 66 5.41 14.34 14.35
CA TRP A 66 4.26 14.19 15.23
C TRP A 66 4.44 14.96 16.56
N ASP A 67 5.57 14.76 17.23
CA ASP A 67 5.90 15.37 18.52
C ASP A 67 6.16 16.89 18.41
N ASP A 68 6.63 17.35 17.25
CA ASP A 68 6.74 18.79 16.92
C ASP A 68 5.37 19.47 16.69
N GLY A 69 4.28 18.69 16.75
CA GLY A 69 2.90 19.15 16.67
C GLY A 69 2.36 19.29 15.25
N HIS A 70 2.96 18.60 14.28
CA HIS A 70 2.40 18.51 12.94
C HIS A 70 1.20 17.55 12.92
N THR A 71 0.17 17.89 12.14
CA THR A 71 -0.91 16.95 11.81
C THR A 71 -0.42 15.99 10.73
N VAL A 72 0.31 14.95 11.12
CA VAL A 72 0.77 13.90 10.18
C VAL A 72 -0.42 13.03 9.82
N SER A 73 -0.73 12.91 8.53
CA SER A 73 -1.79 12.02 8.04
C SER A 73 -1.26 10.68 7.56
N GLY A 74 -0.04 10.65 7.03
CA GLY A 74 0.56 9.41 6.57
C GLY A 74 2.01 9.55 6.14
N ALA A 75 2.62 8.40 5.86
CA ALA A 75 3.93 8.32 5.21
C ALA A 75 3.87 7.45 3.94
N VAL A 76 4.65 7.83 2.95
CA VAL A 76 4.79 7.10 1.69
C VAL A 76 6.26 6.74 1.53
N LEU A 77 6.54 5.46 1.31
CA LEU A 77 7.89 4.91 1.19
C LEU A 77 8.10 4.50 -0.26
N ILE A 78 9.01 5.17 -0.95
CA ILE A 78 9.31 4.97 -2.38
C ILE A 78 10.67 4.29 -2.51
N GLY A 79 10.65 3.07 -3.04
CA GLY A 79 11.78 2.16 -3.17
C GLY A 79 11.83 1.07 -2.08
N ASN A 80 12.83 0.21 -2.20
CA ASN A 80 13.14 -0.82 -1.21
C ASN A 80 13.70 -0.20 0.08
N LEU A 81 12.80 0.22 0.97
CA LEU A 81 13.12 0.85 2.25
C LEU A 81 12.93 -0.12 3.42
N PRO A 82 13.65 0.09 4.56
CA PRO A 82 13.55 -0.78 5.73
C PRO A 82 12.11 -1.08 6.17
N VAL A 83 11.88 -2.32 6.61
CA VAL A 83 10.58 -2.81 7.09
C VAL A 83 10.74 -3.55 8.41
N ALA A 84 9.84 -3.27 9.35
CA ALA A 84 9.78 -4.02 10.60
C ALA A 84 9.21 -5.41 10.31
N TRP A 85 9.83 -6.44 10.88
CA TRP A 85 9.31 -7.81 10.85
C TRP A 85 8.64 -8.15 12.17
N PHE A 86 7.56 -8.93 12.11
CA PHE A 86 6.81 -9.40 13.26
C PHE A 86 6.72 -10.92 13.28
N HIS A 87 6.98 -11.51 14.43
CA HIS A 87 6.83 -12.94 14.73
C HIS A 87 5.55 -13.16 15.53
N HIS A 88 4.64 -13.96 14.98
CA HIS A 88 3.41 -14.37 15.63
C HIS A 88 3.47 -15.87 15.95
N GLU A 89 3.65 -16.22 17.22
CA GLU A 89 3.82 -17.63 17.65
C GLU A 89 2.56 -18.48 17.40
N ASP A 90 1.38 -17.89 17.55
CA ASP A 90 0.08 -18.58 17.54
C ASP A 90 -0.75 -18.29 16.27
N ASP A 91 -0.17 -18.43 15.08
CA ASP A 91 -0.94 -18.32 13.81
C ASP A 91 -1.57 -19.67 13.39
N PHE A 92 -2.53 -19.65 12.47
CA PHE A 92 -3.41 -20.77 12.10
C PHE A 92 -2.65 -22.04 11.69
N HIS A 93 -1.46 -21.90 11.11
CA HIS A 93 -0.60 -23.01 10.66
C HIS A 93 0.67 -23.20 11.51
N GLY A 94 0.74 -22.58 12.69
CA GLY A 94 1.93 -22.50 13.53
C GLY A 94 2.56 -21.10 13.50
N PRO A 95 3.79 -20.92 14.02
CA PRO A 95 4.42 -19.62 14.03
C PRO A 95 4.57 -19.02 12.63
N ALA A 96 4.33 -17.71 12.50
CA ALA A 96 4.44 -16.97 11.25
C ALA A 96 5.29 -15.71 11.43
N GLU A 97 6.04 -15.36 10.39
CA GLU A 97 6.86 -14.15 10.32
C GLU A 97 6.44 -13.32 9.11
N PHE A 98 6.21 -12.02 9.30
CA PHE A 98 5.73 -11.15 8.21
C PHE A 98 6.19 -9.70 8.38
N PRO A 99 6.34 -8.96 7.26
CA PRO A 99 6.54 -7.51 7.31
C PRO A 99 5.31 -6.82 7.90
N CYS A 100 5.54 -5.81 8.74
CA CYS A 100 4.47 -5.18 9.52
C CYS A 100 4.62 -3.64 9.52
N ASP A 101 4.00 -2.98 8.55
CA ASP A 101 3.99 -1.51 8.50
C ASP A 101 3.08 -0.88 9.57
N LEU A 102 2.24 -1.65 10.27
CA LEU A 102 1.54 -1.17 11.47
C LEU A 102 2.54 -0.63 12.50
N PHE A 103 3.78 -1.13 12.51
CA PHE A 103 4.87 -0.57 13.30
C PHE A 103 5.10 0.92 13.04
N LEU A 104 5.00 1.37 11.79
CA LEU A 104 5.17 2.77 11.40
C LEU A 104 3.87 3.59 11.54
N MET A 105 2.71 2.92 11.56
CA MET A 105 1.40 3.55 11.61
C MET A 105 0.90 3.83 13.03
N ASP A 106 1.18 2.92 13.97
CA ASP A 106 0.86 3.08 15.39
C ASP A 106 2.01 3.82 16.08
N LEU A 107 1.77 5.10 16.38
CA LEU A 107 2.75 6.05 16.86
C LEU A 107 2.85 6.06 18.39
N ASP A 108 1.80 5.63 19.09
CA ASP A 108 1.77 5.65 20.55
C ASP A 108 1.86 4.27 21.22
N GLY A 109 1.78 3.21 20.43
CA GLY A 109 1.86 1.80 20.83
C GLY A 109 3.25 1.34 21.25
N GLU A 110 3.28 0.38 22.18
CA GLU A 110 4.52 -0.26 22.63
C GLU A 110 4.82 -1.51 21.80
N TRP A 111 6.00 -1.51 21.16
CA TRP A 111 6.51 -2.61 20.36
C TRP A 111 7.74 -3.22 21.04
N ARG A 112 7.73 -4.54 21.24
CA ARG A 112 8.84 -5.24 21.90
C ARG A 112 9.64 -6.07 20.91
N PHE A 113 10.91 -5.71 20.74
CA PHE A 113 11.87 -6.52 19.99
C PHE A 113 12.29 -7.75 20.81
N ASN A 114 12.27 -8.92 20.17
CA ASN A 114 12.75 -10.15 20.75
C ASN A 114 14.09 -10.56 20.11
N VAL A 115 15.15 -10.51 20.92
CA VAL A 115 16.52 -10.83 20.49
C VAL A 115 16.72 -12.27 20.03
N ASN A 116 15.85 -13.21 20.43
CA ASN A 116 15.95 -14.61 20.00
C ASN A 116 15.44 -14.81 18.57
N TYR A 117 14.41 -14.05 18.17
CA TYR A 117 13.85 -14.06 16.82
C TYR A 117 14.51 -13.02 15.91
N GLY A 118 15.13 -11.98 16.48
CA GLY A 118 15.70 -10.88 15.71
C GLY A 118 14.65 -9.95 15.11
N MET A 119 13.44 -9.95 15.67
CA MET A 119 12.30 -9.16 15.20
C MET A 119 11.31 -8.86 16.34
N TYR A 120 10.25 -8.11 16.05
CA TYR A 120 9.19 -7.82 17.03
C TYR A 120 8.30 -9.05 17.24
N ASP A 121 7.85 -9.31 18.47
CA ASP A 121 6.94 -10.43 18.76
C ASP A 121 5.76 -10.04 19.66
N ARG A 122 5.70 -8.75 20.00
CA ARG A 122 4.64 -8.21 20.85
C ARG A 122 4.39 -6.76 20.50
N HIS A 123 3.10 -6.47 20.36
CA HIS A 123 2.54 -5.14 20.19
C HIS A 123 1.43 -4.99 21.24
N THR A 124 1.49 -3.93 22.05
CA THR A 124 0.48 -3.64 23.06
C THR A 124 -0.03 -2.22 22.93
N ASN A 125 -1.26 -2.02 23.43
CA ASN A 125 -1.95 -0.75 23.35
C ASN A 125 -1.08 0.41 23.81
N GLY A 126 -1.09 1.50 23.05
CA GLY A 126 -0.51 2.76 23.46
C GLY A 126 -1.47 3.61 24.28
N GLY A 127 -1.90 4.73 23.71
CA GLY A 127 -2.86 5.68 24.29
C GLY A 127 -4.28 5.14 24.46
N GLY A 128 -4.55 3.87 24.12
CA GLY A 128 -5.83 3.23 24.37
C GLY A 128 -6.06 1.94 23.60
N ASP A 129 -5.47 1.80 22.42
CA ASP A 129 -5.63 0.65 21.52
C ASP A 129 -4.35 0.37 20.72
N THR A 130 -4.43 -0.57 19.77
CA THR A 130 -3.37 -0.94 18.82
C THR A 130 -3.69 -0.43 17.41
N ALA A 131 -4.56 0.58 17.31
CA ALA A 131 -4.97 1.13 16.03
C ALA A 131 -3.87 2.02 15.45
N PRO A 132 -3.84 2.21 14.13
CA PRO A 132 -2.93 3.17 13.52
C PRO A 132 -3.38 4.62 13.76
N GLU A 133 -2.45 5.52 14.08
CA GLU A 133 -2.68 6.98 14.09
C GLU A 133 -2.58 7.58 12.68
N ILE A 134 -1.76 6.98 11.82
CA ILE A 134 -1.52 7.44 10.45
C ILE A 134 -1.60 6.28 9.45
N TYR A 135 -1.74 6.56 8.16
CA TYR A 135 -1.59 5.53 7.14
C TYR A 135 -0.14 5.44 6.63
N VAL A 136 0.26 4.26 6.15
CA VAL A 136 1.53 4.06 5.47
C VAL A 136 1.30 3.33 4.15
N GLY A 137 1.94 3.80 3.07
CA GLY A 137 1.96 3.14 1.77
C GLY A 137 3.38 2.90 1.28
N ARG A 138 3.61 1.75 0.63
CA ARG A 138 4.89 1.41 -0.01
C ARG A 138 4.73 1.35 -1.52
N ILE A 139 5.63 2.03 -2.23
CA ILE A 139 5.81 1.96 -3.68
C ILE A 139 7.19 1.34 -3.88
N ASP A 140 7.24 0.01 -3.97
CA ASP A 140 8.48 -0.76 -4.11
C ASP A 140 8.40 -1.65 -5.34
N ALA A 141 9.16 -1.29 -6.38
CA ALA A 141 9.25 -2.04 -7.62
C ALA A 141 10.49 -2.96 -7.69
N SER A 142 11.32 -3.01 -6.65
CA SER A 142 12.62 -3.71 -6.66
C SER A 142 12.52 -5.23 -6.90
N ASN A 143 11.37 -5.83 -6.58
CA ASN A 143 11.08 -7.25 -6.80
C ASN A 143 10.17 -7.51 -8.01
N ILE A 144 9.86 -6.49 -8.80
CA ILE A 144 9.06 -6.61 -10.02
C ILE A 144 10.01 -6.83 -11.20
N PRO A 145 9.80 -7.86 -12.05
CA PRO A 145 10.62 -8.05 -13.25
C PRO A 145 10.52 -6.85 -14.20
N GLY A 146 11.66 -6.23 -14.51
CA GLY A 146 11.74 -5.06 -15.37
C GLY A 146 12.80 -4.08 -14.88
N ASP A 147 12.75 -2.85 -15.39
CA ASP A 147 13.56 -1.74 -14.89
C ASP A 147 12.80 -1.02 -13.78
N GLU A 148 13.40 -0.96 -12.58
CA GLU A 148 12.74 -0.38 -11.39
C GLU A 148 12.44 1.11 -11.55
N ILE A 149 13.31 1.84 -12.26
CA ILE A 149 13.15 3.27 -12.53
C ILE A 149 11.90 3.45 -13.40
N ASP A 150 11.88 2.83 -14.58
CA ASP A 150 10.76 2.94 -15.53
C ASP A 150 9.41 2.57 -14.87
N ILE A 151 9.37 1.46 -14.11
CA ILE A 151 8.14 1.00 -13.43
C ILE A 151 7.67 2.00 -12.37
N THR A 152 8.60 2.59 -11.62
CA THR A 152 8.28 3.55 -10.56
C THR A 152 7.82 4.88 -11.17
N GLU A 153 8.47 5.35 -12.22
CA GLU A 153 8.07 6.54 -12.99
C GLU A 153 6.64 6.38 -13.53
N ASP A 154 6.35 5.26 -14.21
CA ASP A 154 5.04 4.96 -14.77
C ASP A 154 3.95 4.93 -13.69
N TYR A 155 4.26 4.39 -12.51
CA TYR A 155 3.31 4.36 -11.39
C TYR A 155 3.03 5.77 -10.84
N LEU A 156 4.06 6.58 -10.61
CA LEU A 156 3.88 7.95 -10.09
C LEU A 156 3.16 8.84 -11.10
N GLN A 157 3.44 8.68 -12.39
CA GLN A 157 2.72 9.36 -13.46
C GLN A 157 1.24 8.94 -13.49
N LYS A 158 0.93 7.65 -13.36
CA LYS A 158 -0.45 7.17 -13.25
C LYS A 158 -1.18 7.78 -12.04
N VAL A 159 -0.51 7.92 -10.90
CA VAL A 159 -1.07 8.59 -9.71
C VAL A 159 -1.36 10.07 -10.00
N HIS A 160 -0.45 10.77 -10.67
CA HIS A 160 -0.68 12.15 -11.08
C HIS A 160 -1.90 12.28 -12.00
N GLU A 161 -1.97 11.47 -13.06
CA GLU A 161 -3.07 11.48 -14.03
C GLU A 161 -4.42 11.14 -13.38
N TYR A 162 -4.44 10.21 -12.42
CA TYR A 162 -5.64 9.91 -11.62
C TYR A 162 -6.14 11.17 -10.90
N TRP A 163 -5.29 11.86 -10.15
CA TRP A 163 -5.68 13.03 -9.36
C TRP A 163 -5.96 14.28 -10.20
N MET A 164 -5.36 14.39 -11.39
CA MET A 164 -5.65 15.45 -12.33
C MET A 164 -6.92 15.22 -13.15
N GLY A 165 -7.50 14.01 -13.08
CA GLY A 165 -8.71 13.63 -13.83
C GLY A 165 -8.42 13.29 -15.29
N ASP A 166 -7.19 12.90 -15.61
CA ASP A 166 -6.77 12.52 -16.96
C ASP A 166 -7.02 11.01 -17.23
N ILE A 167 -7.28 10.22 -16.19
CA ILE A 167 -7.76 8.84 -16.29
C ILE A 167 -9.29 8.82 -16.28
N SER A 168 -9.91 8.15 -17.25
CA SER A 168 -11.36 7.94 -17.28
C SER A 168 -11.73 6.76 -16.38
N HIS A 169 -12.69 7.01 -15.48
CA HIS A 169 -13.27 6.02 -14.58
C HIS A 169 -14.53 5.42 -15.19
N THR A 170 -14.72 4.11 -15.04
CA THR A 170 -15.95 3.43 -15.50
C THR A 170 -17.03 3.43 -14.43
N ASP A 171 -16.69 3.69 -13.16
CA ASP A 171 -17.58 3.55 -12.00
C ASP A 171 -18.29 2.18 -11.99
N PHE A 172 -17.53 1.15 -12.38
CA PHE A 172 -18.00 -0.23 -12.48
C PHE A 172 -16.99 -1.17 -11.83
N ALA A 173 -17.44 -1.94 -10.84
CA ALA A 173 -16.57 -2.83 -10.07
C ALA A 173 -16.88 -4.31 -10.29
N LEU A 174 -15.95 -5.17 -9.88
CA LEU A 174 -16.10 -6.63 -9.87
C LEU A 174 -15.85 -7.17 -8.46
N THR A 175 -16.70 -8.08 -8.00
CA THR A 175 -16.35 -9.04 -6.95
C THR A 175 -16.28 -10.45 -7.55
N TYR A 176 -15.13 -11.11 -7.39
CA TYR A 176 -14.82 -12.43 -7.93
C TYR A 176 -14.55 -13.38 -6.76
N THR A 177 -15.53 -14.21 -6.41
CA THR A 177 -15.58 -14.95 -5.14
C THR A 177 -15.43 -16.45 -5.33
N GLU A 178 -14.35 -17.00 -4.79
CA GLU A 178 -13.99 -18.42 -4.83
C GLU A 178 -14.73 -19.23 -3.74
N ASP A 179 -14.63 -20.56 -3.76
CA ASP A 179 -15.56 -21.49 -3.12
C ASP A 179 -15.65 -21.33 -1.59
N ASP A 180 -14.52 -21.11 -0.92
CA ASP A 180 -14.45 -20.94 0.53
C ASP A 180 -15.17 -19.68 1.03
N TRP A 181 -15.38 -18.69 0.14
CA TRP A 181 -16.07 -17.44 0.44
C TRP A 181 -17.46 -17.33 -0.21
N ASP A 182 -17.92 -18.33 -0.97
CA ASP A 182 -19.20 -18.31 -1.71
C ASP A 182 -20.43 -18.05 -0.81
N GLY A 183 -20.37 -18.49 0.45
CA GLY A 183 -21.42 -18.25 1.44
C GLY A 183 -21.49 -16.82 1.99
N SER A 184 -20.53 -15.95 1.65
CA SER A 184 -20.41 -14.60 2.24
C SER A 184 -21.15 -13.54 1.41
N ASN A 185 -22.35 -13.15 1.90
CA ASN A 185 -23.10 -12.05 1.31
C ASN A 185 -22.34 -10.71 1.35
N ASP A 186 -21.52 -10.48 2.38
CA ASP A 186 -20.77 -9.23 2.51
C ASP A 186 -19.69 -9.11 1.42
N ILE A 187 -19.01 -10.21 1.10
CA ILE A 187 -18.03 -10.26 0.01
C ILE A 187 -18.74 -10.13 -1.34
N ARG A 188 -19.91 -10.75 -1.48
CA ARG A 188 -20.63 -10.82 -2.74
C ARG A 188 -21.41 -9.55 -3.09
N PHE A 189 -21.90 -8.82 -2.09
CA PHE A 189 -22.79 -7.68 -2.32
C PHE A 189 -22.30 -6.38 -1.66
N GLY A 190 -21.25 -6.44 -0.83
CA GLY A 190 -20.68 -5.26 -0.17
C GLY A 190 -20.11 -4.23 -1.14
N MET A 191 -19.75 -4.65 -2.36
CA MET A 191 -19.35 -3.73 -3.44
C MET A 191 -20.38 -2.62 -3.70
N GLY A 192 -21.66 -2.93 -3.52
CA GLY A 192 -22.76 -1.97 -3.67
C GLY A 192 -22.77 -0.81 -2.67
N TYR A 193 -21.92 -0.83 -1.64
CA TYR A 193 -21.71 0.33 -0.76
C TYR A 193 -20.77 1.38 -1.37
N GLY A 194 -19.89 0.98 -2.29
CA GLY A 194 -18.92 1.85 -2.94
C GLY A 194 -19.21 2.15 -4.41
N TYR A 195 -19.92 1.26 -5.10
CA TYR A 195 -20.22 1.37 -6.53
C TYR A 195 -21.71 1.19 -6.81
N ASP A 196 -22.28 2.11 -7.57
CA ASP A 196 -23.69 2.02 -8.02
C ASP A 196 -23.90 0.86 -9.01
N SER A 197 -22.84 0.49 -9.75
CA SER A 197 -22.85 -0.61 -10.71
C SER A 197 -21.67 -1.55 -10.47
N TYR A 198 -21.96 -2.84 -10.31
CA TYR A 198 -20.92 -3.86 -10.17
C TYR A 198 -21.40 -5.19 -10.72
N GLU A 199 -20.43 -6.05 -11.06
CA GLU A 199 -20.64 -7.46 -11.35
C GLU A 199 -20.20 -8.29 -10.15
N ALA A 200 -21.02 -9.29 -9.79
CA ALA A 200 -20.64 -10.30 -8.83
C ALA A 200 -20.58 -11.64 -9.55
N ILE A 201 -19.39 -12.23 -9.59
CA ILE A 201 -19.14 -13.58 -10.10
C ILE A 201 -18.67 -14.41 -8.92
N TRP A 202 -19.27 -15.58 -8.73
CA TRP A 202 -18.98 -16.45 -7.60
C TRP A 202 -19.05 -17.92 -8.02
N TYR A 203 -18.52 -18.80 -7.17
CA TYR A 203 -18.52 -20.25 -7.37
C TYR A 203 -19.91 -20.80 -7.77
N PRO A 204 -20.01 -21.72 -8.75
CA PRO A 204 -18.93 -22.41 -9.45
C PRO A 204 -18.48 -21.71 -10.75
N ASN A 205 -18.84 -20.44 -10.97
CA ASN A 205 -18.54 -19.71 -12.22
C ASN A 205 -17.26 -18.88 -12.15
N VAL A 206 -16.32 -19.29 -11.31
CA VAL A 206 -15.02 -18.64 -11.14
C VAL A 206 -13.93 -19.63 -11.50
N ASP A 207 -12.93 -19.16 -12.24
CA ASP A 207 -11.75 -19.91 -12.62
C ASP A 207 -10.59 -18.94 -12.93
N GLY A 208 -9.37 -19.48 -12.90
CA GLY A 208 -8.16 -18.67 -13.07
C GLY A 208 -7.98 -18.11 -14.49
N ASP A 209 -8.36 -18.88 -15.52
CA ASP A 209 -8.21 -18.49 -16.91
C ASP A 209 -9.15 -17.33 -17.26
N ASP A 210 -10.40 -17.38 -16.80
CA ASP A 210 -11.37 -16.29 -16.90
C ASP A 210 -10.90 -15.06 -16.14
N TYR A 211 -10.41 -15.23 -14.90
CA TYR A 211 -9.90 -14.13 -14.09
C TYR A 211 -8.79 -13.35 -14.82
N VAL A 212 -7.77 -14.05 -15.32
CA VAL A 212 -6.64 -13.42 -16.03
C VAL A 212 -7.08 -12.86 -17.38
N SER A 213 -7.70 -13.71 -18.22
CA SER A 213 -7.90 -13.38 -19.64
C SER A 213 -9.06 -12.42 -19.88
N ASN A 214 -10.08 -12.42 -19.02
CA ASN A 214 -11.31 -11.67 -19.22
C ASN A 214 -11.59 -10.63 -18.14
N ARG A 215 -11.10 -10.81 -16.91
CA ARG A 215 -11.39 -9.89 -15.79
C ARG A 215 -10.30 -8.87 -15.59
N LEU A 216 -9.07 -9.32 -15.34
CA LEU A 216 -7.95 -8.44 -15.04
C LEU A 216 -7.54 -7.57 -16.24
N SER A 217 -7.59 -8.13 -17.45
CA SER A 217 -7.29 -7.43 -18.71
C SER A 217 -8.39 -6.43 -19.15
N SER A 218 -9.54 -6.45 -18.49
CA SER A 218 -10.71 -5.69 -18.91
C SER A 218 -10.62 -4.23 -18.47
N SER A 219 -10.72 -3.32 -19.43
CA SER A 219 -10.89 -1.88 -19.17
C SER A 219 -12.27 -1.52 -18.60
N THR A 220 -13.14 -2.50 -18.34
CA THR A 220 -14.47 -2.27 -17.76
C THR A 220 -14.39 -2.02 -16.26
N TYR A 221 -13.50 -2.71 -15.55
CA TYR A 221 -13.49 -2.69 -14.09
C TYR A 221 -12.53 -1.64 -13.57
N GLU A 222 -13.05 -0.70 -12.79
CA GLU A 222 -12.24 0.26 -12.05
C GLU A 222 -11.63 -0.36 -10.79
N PHE A 223 -12.37 -1.28 -10.17
CA PHE A 223 -11.97 -1.97 -8.96
C PHE A 223 -12.36 -3.44 -9.04
N ILE A 224 -11.45 -4.31 -8.60
CA ILE A 224 -11.66 -5.75 -8.54
C ILE A 224 -11.38 -6.20 -7.11
N GLN A 225 -12.38 -6.83 -6.47
CA GLN A 225 -12.21 -7.59 -5.25
C GLN A 225 -12.11 -9.07 -5.60
N LEU A 226 -10.93 -9.66 -5.42
CA LEU A 226 -10.72 -11.10 -5.51
C LEU A 226 -10.78 -11.72 -4.11
N ALA A 227 -11.67 -12.68 -3.90
CA ALA A 227 -11.74 -13.47 -2.68
C ALA A 227 -11.39 -14.93 -2.99
N CYS A 228 -10.12 -15.28 -2.85
CA CYS A 228 -9.60 -16.63 -3.07
C CYS A 228 -8.38 -16.90 -2.17
N HIS A 229 -8.00 -18.18 -2.05
CA HIS A 229 -6.72 -18.53 -1.43
C HIS A 229 -5.55 -17.99 -2.25
N SER A 230 -4.50 -17.55 -1.57
CA SER A 230 -3.35 -16.90 -2.20
C SER A 230 -2.06 -17.20 -1.45
N TRP A 231 -0.94 -16.98 -2.12
CA TRP A 231 0.41 -16.96 -1.54
C TRP A 231 1.23 -15.87 -2.21
N SER A 232 2.48 -15.67 -1.78
CA SER A 232 3.35 -14.61 -2.32
C SER A 232 3.65 -14.70 -3.82
N GLY A 233 3.34 -15.83 -4.47
CA GLY A 233 3.58 -16.06 -5.89
C GLY A 233 2.31 -16.26 -6.72
N GLY A 234 1.10 -16.11 -6.16
CA GLY A 234 -0.12 -16.32 -6.93
C GLY A 234 -1.42 -16.52 -6.13
N HIS A 235 -2.46 -16.86 -6.87
CA HIS A 235 -3.83 -17.14 -6.42
C HIS A 235 -4.21 -18.59 -6.75
N SER A 236 -4.96 -19.25 -5.89
CA SER A 236 -5.43 -20.63 -6.08
C SER A 236 -6.93 -20.65 -6.35
N PHE A 237 -7.33 -21.23 -7.48
CA PHE A 237 -8.72 -21.43 -7.86
C PHE A 237 -9.05 -22.92 -7.89
N THR A 238 -10.14 -23.32 -7.24
CA THR A 238 -10.55 -24.74 -7.19
C THR A 238 -10.85 -25.33 -8.58
N ASN A 239 -11.36 -24.52 -9.51
CA ASN A 239 -11.83 -25.01 -10.81
C ASN A 239 -10.75 -25.19 -11.90
N ASP A 240 -9.57 -24.55 -11.82
CA ASP A 240 -8.54 -24.69 -12.88
C ASP A 240 -7.08 -24.58 -12.37
N GLY A 241 -6.85 -24.58 -11.05
CA GLY A 241 -5.50 -24.55 -10.46
C GLY A 241 -5.01 -23.14 -10.11
N GLY A 242 -3.70 -22.93 -10.14
CA GLY A 242 -3.07 -21.69 -9.68
C GLY A 242 -2.86 -20.65 -10.78
N VAL A 243 -3.19 -19.40 -10.50
CA VAL A 243 -2.79 -18.20 -11.26
C VAL A 243 -1.51 -17.65 -10.65
N PHE A 244 -0.42 -17.59 -11.41
CA PHE A 244 0.87 -17.14 -10.90
C PHE A 244 1.10 -15.66 -11.13
N SER A 245 2.06 -15.06 -10.43
CA SER A 245 2.38 -13.63 -10.59
C SER A 245 2.75 -13.23 -12.02
N ASP A 246 3.35 -14.14 -12.81
CA ASP A 246 3.63 -13.89 -14.23
C ASP A 246 2.34 -13.79 -15.07
N ASP A 247 1.31 -14.58 -14.75
CA ASP A 247 0.01 -14.54 -15.43
C ASP A 247 -0.71 -13.22 -15.12
N VAL A 248 -0.70 -12.79 -13.86
CA VAL A 248 -1.28 -11.51 -13.41
C VAL A 248 -0.60 -10.33 -14.09
N ARG A 249 0.74 -10.35 -14.21
CA ARG A 249 1.49 -9.28 -14.90
C ARG A 249 1.26 -9.27 -16.41
N GLY A 250 0.96 -10.42 -17.01
CA GLY A 250 0.75 -10.56 -18.44
C GLY A 250 -0.67 -10.29 -18.92
N ALA A 251 -1.60 -10.02 -17.99
CA ALA A 251 -3.01 -9.74 -18.29
C ALA A 251 -3.22 -8.38 -19.01
#